data_AF-A0A261EQ46-F1
#
_entry.id   AF-A0A261EQ46-F1
#
_cell.length_a   1.000
_cell.length_b   1.000
_cell.length_c   1.000
_cell.angle_alpha   90.00
_cell.angle_beta   90.00
_cell.angle_gamma   90.00
#
_symmetry.space_group_name_H-M   'P 1'
#
loop_
_entity.id
_entity.type
_entity.pdbx_description
1 polymer ?
#
loop_
_entity_poly.entity_id
_entity_poly.type
_entity_poly.pdbx_seq_one_letter_code
_entity_poly.pdbx_strand_id
1 'polypeptide(L)'
;MISLLIRTLSTANVSRQSSMLFADVKTVLVSVIVTPVLDIIFSVLLGASLASPNLIRIAYAGTIISIAMTTCTAMCTTVSFDKDQGIIQDVLSRRVFDGAYWIGISIPAAFAGLSTGIVSILGILLVDPIHDIQTFHRITALFPSGIAAGILLGVFVAGLGLPLKDSYAALNTITPLIPITAGVVVPLRFYPDWIHPLLNVLPLSTSVEAIQNTNSWYIVLLREVCIGVAFAGVGILASRYATISLRKGTLREMN
;
A
#
# COMPACT_ATOMS: atom_id res chain seq x y z
N MET A 1 -8.84 -18.59 20.27
CA MET A 1 -8.34 -18.63 18.87
C MET A 1 -9.48 -18.73 17.86
N ILE A 2 -10.41 -19.70 18.01
CA ILE A 2 -11.55 -19.89 17.09
C ILE A 2 -12.44 -18.64 16.93
N SER A 3 -12.74 -17.91 18.03
CA SER A 3 -13.55 -16.69 17.96
C SER A 3 -12.86 -15.52 17.22
N LEU A 4 -11.53 -15.41 17.30
CA LEU A 4 -10.77 -14.40 16.57
C LEU A 4 -10.78 -14.71 15.07
N LEU A 5 -10.59 -15.97 14.70
CA LEU A 5 -10.54 -16.43 13.31
C LEU A 5 -11.89 -16.26 12.60
N ILE A 6 -12.99 -16.61 13.27
CA ILE A 6 -14.35 -16.37 12.78
C ILE A 6 -14.61 -14.88 12.60
N ARG A 7 -14.14 -14.05 13.55
CA ARG A 7 -14.32 -12.60 13.47
C ARG A 7 -13.50 -11.97 12.36
N THR A 8 -12.23 -12.37 12.18
CA THR A 8 -11.41 -11.90 11.05
C THR A 8 -12.00 -12.29 9.71
N LEU A 9 -12.53 -13.51 9.57
CA LEU A 9 -13.15 -13.97 8.32
C LEU A 9 -14.48 -13.25 8.05
N SER A 10 -15.29 -13.03 9.09
CA SER A 10 -16.52 -12.24 8.97
C SER A 10 -16.21 -10.80 8.59
N THR A 11 -15.24 -10.15 9.23
CA THR A 11 -14.81 -8.79 8.86
C THR A 11 -14.20 -8.74 7.47
N ALA A 12 -13.46 -9.77 7.03
CA ALA A 12 -12.95 -9.86 5.67
C ALA A 12 -14.08 -9.99 4.63
N ASN A 13 -15.12 -10.78 4.93
CA ASN A 13 -16.29 -10.90 4.05
C ASN A 13 -17.10 -9.61 3.99
N VAL A 14 -17.32 -8.95 5.13
CA VAL A 14 -17.98 -7.65 5.18
C VAL A 14 -17.16 -6.60 4.44
N SER A 15 -15.85 -6.52 4.69
CA SER A 15 -14.93 -5.62 3.99
C SER A 15 -14.92 -5.88 2.48
N ARG A 16 -14.99 -7.14 2.04
CA ARG A 16 -15.12 -7.48 0.63
C ARG A 16 -16.44 -6.98 0.04
N GLN A 17 -17.55 -7.12 0.76
CA GLN A 17 -18.87 -6.65 0.32
C GLN A 17 -18.99 -5.11 0.36
N SER A 18 -18.34 -4.46 1.32
CA SER A 18 -18.31 -3.00 1.50
C SER A 18 -17.23 -2.30 0.67
N SER A 19 -16.28 -3.04 0.09
CA SER A 19 -15.19 -2.46 -0.68
C SER A 19 -15.71 -1.86 -1.98
N MET A 20 -15.54 -0.55 -2.15
CA MET A 20 -15.82 0.14 -3.43
C MET A 20 -15.07 -0.50 -4.61
N LEU A 21 -13.89 -1.06 -4.37
CA LEU A 21 -13.10 -1.79 -5.38
C LEU A 21 -13.80 -3.04 -5.92
N PHE A 22 -14.65 -3.69 -5.13
CA PHE A 22 -15.41 -4.89 -5.50
C PHE A 22 -16.91 -4.62 -5.66
N ALA A 23 -17.34 -3.35 -5.66
CA ALA A 23 -18.75 -2.97 -5.71
C ALA A 23 -19.44 -3.39 -7.01
N ASP A 24 -18.70 -3.40 -8.13
CA ASP A 24 -19.22 -3.88 -9.42
C ASP A 24 -18.07 -4.42 -10.30
N VAL A 25 -18.38 -5.33 -11.22
CA VAL A 25 -17.41 -6.00 -12.12
C VAL A 25 -16.63 -4.98 -12.95
N LYS A 26 -17.29 -3.88 -13.34
CA LYS A 26 -16.65 -2.79 -14.07
C LYS A 26 -15.57 -2.09 -13.23
N THR A 27 -15.82 -1.86 -11.94
CA THR A 27 -14.87 -1.21 -11.04
C THR A 27 -13.68 -2.11 -10.75
N VAL A 28 -13.90 -3.42 -10.58
CA VAL A 28 -12.81 -4.41 -10.46
C VAL A 28 -11.96 -4.40 -11.73
N LEU A 29 -12.60 -4.47 -12.90
CA LEU A 29 -11.90 -4.50 -14.18
C LEU A 29 -11.07 -3.22 -14.38
N VAL A 30 -11.63 -2.05 -14.09
CA VAL A 30 -10.89 -0.80 -14.21
C VAL A 30 -9.75 -0.74 -13.20
N SER A 31 -10.01 -0.99 -11.93
CA SER A 31 -9.02 -0.76 -10.85
C SER A 31 -7.92 -1.81 -10.79
N VAL A 32 -8.23 -3.07 -11.14
CA VAL A 32 -7.28 -4.20 -11.06
C VAL A 32 -6.56 -4.44 -12.38
N ILE A 33 -7.18 -4.08 -13.52
CA ILE A 33 -6.61 -4.37 -14.85
C ILE A 33 -6.25 -3.07 -15.57
N VAL A 34 -7.21 -2.17 -15.78
CA VAL A 34 -6.98 -0.97 -16.61
C VAL A 34 -5.98 -0.01 -15.97
N THR A 35 -6.15 0.34 -14.70
CA THR A 35 -5.27 1.29 -14.00
C THR A 35 -3.82 0.82 -13.97
N PRO A 36 -3.50 -0.44 -13.56
CA PRO A 36 -2.11 -0.91 -13.58
C PRO A 36 -1.51 -0.98 -14.99
N VAL A 37 -2.30 -1.30 -16.01
CA VAL A 37 -1.85 -1.29 -17.41
C VAL A 37 -1.52 0.12 -17.88
N LEU A 38 -2.38 1.09 -17.57
CA LEU A 38 -2.14 2.51 -17.88
C LEU A 38 -0.92 3.05 -17.13
N ASP A 39 -0.71 2.66 -15.88
CA ASP A 39 0.48 3.04 -15.09
C ASP A 39 1.77 2.50 -15.69
N ILE A 40 1.77 1.27 -16.22
CA ILE A 40 2.91 0.70 -16.93
C ILE A 40 3.17 1.47 -18.22
N ILE A 41 2.14 1.71 -19.02
CA ILE A 41 2.25 2.48 -20.27
C ILE A 41 2.83 3.87 -19.97
N PHE A 42 2.30 4.57 -18.96
CA PHE A 42 2.80 5.86 -18.52
C PHE A 42 4.27 5.79 -18.08
N SER A 43 4.63 4.82 -17.24
CA SER A 43 6.01 4.64 -16.75
C SER A 43 7.00 4.36 -17.87
N VAL A 44 6.60 3.55 -18.86
CA VAL A 44 7.38 3.24 -20.06
C VAL A 44 7.55 4.48 -20.94
N LEU A 45 6.47 5.20 -21.24
CA LEU A 45 6.50 6.41 -22.07
C LEU A 45 7.31 7.54 -21.41
N LEU A 46 7.19 7.70 -20.10
CA LEU A 46 7.96 8.66 -19.31
C LEU A 46 9.44 8.28 -19.31
N GLY A 47 9.77 6.99 -19.11
CA GLY A 47 11.13 6.48 -19.21
C GLY A 47 11.76 6.69 -20.59
N ALA A 48 10.98 6.50 -21.66
CA ALA A 48 11.40 6.73 -23.04
C ALA A 48 11.65 8.22 -23.31
N SER A 49 10.78 9.10 -22.81
CA SER A 49 10.92 10.56 -22.94
C SER A 49 12.13 11.10 -22.18
N LEU A 50 12.53 10.45 -21.08
CA LEU A 50 13.69 10.81 -20.27
C LEU A 50 15.02 10.20 -20.76
N ALA A 51 15.03 9.49 -21.89
CA ALA A 51 16.19 8.74 -22.39
C ALA A 51 16.84 7.85 -21.31
N SER A 52 16.02 7.26 -20.43
CA SER A 52 16.52 6.48 -19.29
C SER A 52 17.26 5.23 -19.78
N PRO A 53 18.52 4.99 -19.36
CA PRO A 53 19.32 3.84 -19.81
C PRO A 53 18.74 2.47 -19.44
N ASN A 54 17.70 2.40 -18.60
CA ASN A 54 17.11 1.14 -18.10
C ASN A 54 15.60 1.27 -17.83
N LEU A 55 14.78 1.29 -18.88
CA LEU A 55 13.30 1.33 -18.78
C LEU A 55 12.73 0.16 -17.97
N ILE A 56 13.24 -1.04 -18.21
CA ILE A 56 12.76 -2.29 -17.58
C ILE A 56 12.92 -2.23 -16.05
N ARG A 57 14.00 -1.59 -15.56
CA ARG A 57 14.21 -1.36 -14.12
C ARG A 57 13.11 -0.50 -13.50
N ILE A 58 12.74 0.59 -14.18
CA ILE A 58 11.68 1.49 -13.70
C ILE A 58 10.35 0.72 -13.67
N ALA A 59 10.07 -0.09 -14.69
CA ALA A 59 8.87 -0.91 -14.73
C ALA A 59 8.80 -1.91 -13.56
N TYR A 60 9.91 -2.60 -13.25
CA TYR A 60 9.96 -3.53 -12.12
C TYR A 60 9.86 -2.86 -10.75
N ALA A 61 10.48 -1.69 -10.58
CA ALA A 61 10.31 -0.88 -9.37
C ALA A 61 8.87 -0.37 -9.23
N GLY A 62 8.28 0.03 -10.36
CA GLY A 62 6.87 0.37 -10.48
C GLY A 62 5.97 -0.76 -9.99
N THR A 63 6.22 -2.01 -10.41
CA THR A 63 5.42 -3.18 -9.97
C THR A 63 5.34 -3.32 -8.46
N ILE A 64 6.47 -3.23 -7.75
CA ILE A 64 6.48 -3.37 -6.28
C ILE A 64 5.71 -2.22 -5.61
N ILE A 65 5.82 -1.00 -6.15
CA ILE A 65 5.07 0.14 -5.66
C ILE A 65 3.58 0.03 -5.97
N SER A 66 3.20 -0.41 -7.17
CA SER A 66 1.79 -0.64 -7.53
C SER A 66 1.15 -1.67 -6.61
N ILE A 67 1.85 -2.76 -6.26
CA ILE A 67 1.38 -3.73 -5.25
C ILE A 67 1.09 -3.02 -3.92
N ALA A 68 2.07 -2.30 -3.39
CA ALA A 68 1.97 -1.66 -2.09
C ALA A 68 0.92 -0.56 -2.04
N MET A 69 0.85 0.27 -3.09
CA MET A 69 -0.09 1.38 -3.20
C MET A 69 -1.52 0.90 -3.43
N THR A 70 -1.73 -0.15 -4.24
CA THR A 70 -3.06 -0.75 -4.38
C THR A 70 -3.52 -1.33 -3.04
N THR A 71 -2.67 -2.06 -2.32
CA THR A 71 -3.02 -2.59 -0.99
C THR A 71 -3.31 -1.47 0.01
N CYS A 72 -2.47 -0.44 0.07
CA CYS A 72 -2.70 0.71 0.95
C CYS A 72 -4.03 1.42 0.62
N THR A 73 -4.26 1.71 -0.66
CA THR A 73 -5.47 2.40 -1.13
C THR A 73 -6.73 1.60 -0.83
N ALA A 74 -6.70 0.28 -1.06
CA ALA A 74 -7.81 -0.61 -0.72
C ALA A 74 -8.15 -0.59 0.77
N MET A 75 -7.13 -0.58 1.65
CA MET A 75 -7.35 -0.44 3.09
C MET A 75 -7.93 0.94 3.45
N CYS A 76 -7.31 2.02 2.95
CA CYS A 76 -7.70 3.38 3.29
C CYS A 76 -9.12 3.74 2.81
N THR A 77 -9.50 3.29 1.61
CA THR A 77 -10.85 3.44 1.06
C THR A 77 -11.87 2.67 1.88
N THR A 78 -11.57 1.44 2.30
CA THR A 78 -12.44 0.66 3.20
C THR A 78 -12.63 1.36 4.54
N VAL A 79 -11.54 1.81 5.17
CA VAL A 79 -11.59 2.53 6.47
C VAL A 79 -12.37 3.84 6.34
N SER A 80 -12.14 4.60 5.26
CA SER A 80 -12.85 5.86 5.03
C SER A 80 -14.34 5.63 4.82
N PHE A 81 -14.71 4.63 4.01
CA PHE A 81 -16.10 4.22 3.83
C PHE A 81 -16.75 3.77 5.14
N ASP A 82 -16.09 2.94 5.94
CA ASP A 82 -16.60 2.49 7.23
C ASP A 82 -16.74 3.66 8.23
N LYS A 83 -15.92 4.71 8.11
CA LYS A 83 -16.08 5.96 8.88
C LYS A 83 -17.31 6.73 8.43
N ASP A 84 -17.49 6.92 7.13
CA ASP A 84 -18.65 7.65 6.57
C ASP A 84 -19.98 6.94 6.88
N GLN A 85 -19.95 5.62 7.05
CA GLN A 85 -21.11 4.82 7.47
C GLN A 85 -21.29 4.75 9.01
N GLY A 86 -20.45 5.43 9.80
CA GLY A 86 -20.49 5.42 11.27
C GLY A 86 -20.01 4.12 11.92
N ILE A 87 -19.69 3.08 11.15
CA ILE A 87 -19.27 1.75 11.62
C ILE A 87 -18.00 1.85 12.47
N ILE A 88 -17.06 2.71 12.07
CA ILE A 88 -15.82 2.91 12.84
C ILE A 88 -16.09 3.49 14.22
N GLN A 89 -17.10 4.34 14.39
CA GLN A 89 -17.48 4.87 15.69
C GLN A 89 -18.02 3.74 16.60
N ASP A 90 -18.86 2.86 16.06
CA ASP A 90 -19.40 1.70 16.77
C ASP A 90 -18.31 0.69 17.17
N VAL A 91 -17.32 0.45 16.30
CA VAL A 91 -16.20 -0.46 16.56
C VAL A 91 -15.20 0.15 17.56
N LEU A 92 -14.81 1.42 17.37
CA LEU A 92 -13.85 2.11 18.24
C LEU A 92 -14.43 2.49 19.61
N SER A 93 -15.77 2.61 19.73
CA SER A 93 -16.43 2.79 21.02
C SER A 93 -16.16 1.59 21.95
N ARG A 94 -16.13 0.37 21.39
CA ARG A 94 -15.97 -0.89 22.14
C ARG A 94 -14.52 -1.28 22.41
N ARG A 95 -13.58 -0.98 21.49
CA ARG A 95 -12.13 -1.23 21.68
C ARG A 95 -11.28 -0.17 21.00
N VAL A 96 -10.24 0.30 21.72
CA VAL A 96 -9.30 1.34 21.27
C VAL A 96 -8.52 0.93 20.00
N PHE A 97 -8.31 -0.37 19.78
CA PHE A 97 -7.74 -0.93 18.55
C PHE A 97 -8.25 -2.36 18.37
N ASP A 98 -8.97 -2.63 17.29
CA ASP A 98 -9.42 -3.97 16.96
C ASP A 98 -8.49 -4.61 15.93
N GLY A 99 -7.52 -5.40 16.39
CA GLY A 99 -6.60 -6.10 15.49
C GLY A 99 -7.32 -7.05 14.52
N ALA A 100 -8.49 -7.58 14.88
CA ALA A 100 -9.26 -8.43 13.97
C ALA A 100 -9.88 -7.62 12.83
N TYR A 101 -10.22 -6.34 13.06
CA TYR A 101 -10.69 -5.43 12.03
C TYR A 101 -9.58 -5.13 11.02
N TRP A 102 -8.41 -4.68 11.51
CA TRP A 102 -7.27 -4.35 10.65
C TRP A 102 -6.75 -5.54 9.86
N ILE A 103 -6.69 -6.73 10.48
CA ILE A 103 -6.37 -7.98 9.78
C ILE A 103 -7.47 -8.31 8.76
N GLY A 104 -8.75 -8.17 9.14
CA GLY A 104 -9.89 -8.45 8.27
C GLY A 104 -9.88 -7.63 6.97
N ILE A 105 -9.67 -6.31 7.05
CA ILE A 105 -9.60 -5.44 5.87
C ILE A 105 -8.30 -5.62 5.06
N SER A 106 -7.22 -6.07 5.71
CA SER A 106 -5.93 -6.29 5.03
C SER A 106 -5.97 -7.46 4.06
N ILE A 107 -6.82 -8.47 4.30
CA ILE A 107 -6.92 -9.66 3.44
C ILE A 107 -7.38 -9.29 2.01
N PRO A 108 -8.57 -8.68 1.79
CA PRO A 108 -8.99 -8.28 0.45
C PRO A 108 -8.04 -7.26 -0.19
N ALA A 109 -7.44 -6.37 0.61
CA ALA A 109 -6.43 -5.43 0.13
C ALA A 109 -5.13 -6.10 -0.35
N ALA A 110 -4.67 -7.15 0.34
CA ALA A 110 -3.52 -7.93 -0.06
C ALA A 110 -3.81 -8.69 -1.37
N PHE A 111 -5.01 -9.22 -1.53
CA PHE A 111 -5.45 -9.83 -2.79
C PHE A 111 -5.43 -8.83 -3.94
N ALA A 112 -5.94 -7.60 -3.73
CA ALA A 112 -5.92 -6.54 -4.74
C ALA A 112 -4.49 -6.11 -5.12
N GLY A 113 -3.59 -6.02 -4.13
CA GLY A 113 -2.16 -5.75 -4.39
C GLY A 113 -1.50 -6.89 -5.17
N LEU A 114 -1.75 -8.13 -4.78
CA LEU A 114 -1.21 -9.31 -5.46
C LEU A 114 -1.70 -9.39 -6.91
N SER A 115 -2.99 -9.18 -7.16
CA SER A 115 -3.54 -9.17 -8.52
C SER A 115 -2.92 -8.06 -9.37
N THR A 116 -2.74 -6.87 -8.80
CA THR A 116 -2.00 -5.77 -9.44
C THR A 116 -0.59 -6.21 -9.82
N GLY A 117 0.16 -6.79 -8.89
CA GLY A 117 1.52 -7.27 -9.14
C GLY A 117 1.61 -8.31 -10.25
N ILE A 118 0.67 -9.27 -10.28
CA ILE A 118 0.58 -10.29 -11.33
C ILE A 118 0.30 -9.64 -12.69
N VAL A 119 -0.68 -8.74 -12.77
CA VAL A 119 -0.98 -8.03 -14.03
C VAL A 119 0.23 -7.23 -14.48
N SER A 120 0.90 -6.54 -13.56
CA SER A 120 2.04 -5.71 -13.89
C SER A 120 3.24 -6.51 -14.39
N ILE A 121 3.59 -7.62 -13.73
CA ILE A 121 4.73 -8.45 -14.16
C ILE A 121 4.45 -9.16 -15.48
N LEU A 122 3.20 -9.60 -15.72
CA LEU A 122 2.80 -10.16 -17.02
C LEU A 122 2.90 -9.10 -18.13
N GLY A 123 2.49 -7.86 -17.85
CA GLY A 123 2.65 -6.74 -18.80
C GLY A 123 4.11 -6.50 -19.17
N ILE A 124 5.03 -6.58 -18.21
CA ILE A 124 6.47 -6.43 -18.48
C ILE A 124 7.02 -7.59 -19.32
N LEU A 125 6.61 -8.83 -19.04
CA LEU A 125 7.02 -10.00 -19.83
C LEU A 125 6.61 -9.92 -21.31
N LEU A 126 5.51 -9.22 -21.64
CA LEU A 126 5.10 -9.03 -23.03
C LEU A 126 5.96 -8.02 -23.80
N VAL A 127 6.68 -7.15 -23.08
CA VAL A 127 7.42 -6.02 -23.64
C VAL A 127 8.93 -6.21 -23.53
N ASP A 128 9.41 -7.01 -22.58
CA ASP A 128 10.83 -7.29 -22.38
C ASP A 128 11.39 -8.26 -23.44
N PRO A 129 12.29 -7.82 -24.33
CA PRO A 129 12.86 -8.69 -25.36
C PRO A 129 13.84 -9.73 -24.82
N ILE A 130 14.43 -9.52 -23.63
CA ILE A 130 15.50 -10.37 -23.07
C ILE A 130 14.92 -11.58 -22.30
N HIS A 131 13.70 -11.45 -21.77
CA HIS A 131 12.99 -12.49 -21.01
C HIS A 131 13.88 -13.12 -19.92
N ASP A 132 14.54 -12.31 -19.10
CA ASP A 132 15.41 -12.81 -18.04
C ASP A 132 14.61 -13.46 -16.89
N ILE A 133 14.60 -14.80 -16.91
CA ILE A 133 13.92 -15.65 -15.92
C ILE A 133 14.44 -15.40 -14.50
N GLN A 134 15.74 -15.09 -14.34
CA GLN A 134 16.33 -14.88 -13.02
C GLN A 134 15.82 -13.58 -12.39
N THR A 135 15.73 -12.51 -13.19
CA THR A 135 15.15 -11.24 -12.75
C THR A 135 13.66 -11.38 -12.44
N PHE A 136 12.91 -12.13 -13.27
CA PHE A 136 11.50 -12.45 -13.02
C PHE A 136 11.27 -13.14 -11.66
N HIS A 137 12.05 -14.19 -11.37
CA HIS A 137 11.96 -14.89 -10.09
C HIS A 137 12.29 -13.96 -8.92
N ARG A 138 13.34 -13.15 -9.03
CA ARG A 138 13.76 -12.23 -7.96
C ARG A 138 12.66 -11.22 -7.62
N ILE A 139 11.99 -10.66 -8.62
CA ILE A 139 10.94 -9.67 -8.41
C ILE A 139 9.69 -10.31 -7.83
N THR A 140 9.32 -11.48 -8.32
CA THR A 140 8.20 -12.25 -7.76
C THR A 140 8.44 -12.59 -6.28
N ALA A 141 9.68 -12.90 -5.91
CA ALA A 141 10.07 -13.13 -4.51
C ALA A 141 9.98 -11.87 -3.63
N LEU A 142 9.92 -10.67 -4.20
CA LEU A 142 9.72 -9.40 -3.47
C LEU A 142 8.24 -9.02 -3.30
N PHE A 143 7.29 -9.73 -3.92
CA PHE A 143 5.86 -9.43 -3.77
C PHE A 143 5.40 -9.42 -2.30
N PRO A 144 5.84 -10.37 -1.44
CA PRO A 144 5.50 -10.33 -0.02
C PRO A 144 5.96 -9.05 0.68
N SER A 145 7.11 -8.47 0.30
CA SER A 145 7.57 -7.21 0.90
C SER A 145 6.72 -6.03 0.48
N GLY A 146 6.32 -5.97 -0.80
CA GLY A 146 5.37 -4.97 -1.31
C GLY A 146 4.01 -5.04 -0.61
N ILE A 147 3.47 -6.26 -0.44
CA ILE A 147 2.19 -6.46 0.28
C ILE A 147 2.32 -6.05 1.75
N ALA A 148 3.36 -6.51 2.44
CA ALA A 148 3.57 -6.18 3.86
C ALA A 148 3.74 -4.68 4.07
N ALA A 149 4.56 -4.02 3.24
CA ALA A 149 4.72 -2.57 3.25
C ALA A 149 3.39 -1.86 2.96
N GLY A 150 2.63 -2.30 1.96
CA GLY A 150 1.31 -1.76 1.62
C GLY A 150 0.29 -1.88 2.75
N ILE A 151 0.27 -3.00 3.48
CA ILE A 151 -0.61 -3.19 4.64
C ILE A 151 -0.24 -2.20 5.76
N LEU A 152 1.05 -2.15 6.12
CA LEU A 152 1.54 -1.30 7.21
C LEU A 152 1.38 0.18 6.89
N LEU A 153 1.62 0.56 5.64
CA LEU A 153 1.38 1.90 5.12
C LEU A 153 -0.12 2.22 5.11
N GLY A 154 -0.97 1.26 4.76
CA GLY A 154 -2.43 1.36 4.87
C GLY A 154 -2.87 1.65 6.30
N VAL A 155 -2.32 0.96 7.30
CA VAL A 155 -2.59 1.25 8.73
C VAL A 155 -2.14 2.66 9.10
N PHE A 156 -0.95 3.08 8.65
CA PHE A 156 -0.42 4.41 8.90
C PHE A 156 -1.33 5.51 8.32
N VAL A 157 -1.59 5.45 7.02
CA VAL A 157 -2.35 6.46 6.27
C VAL A 157 -3.81 6.51 6.72
N ALA A 158 -4.45 5.35 6.85
CA ALA A 158 -5.84 5.28 7.30
C ALA A 158 -5.96 5.80 8.75
N GLY A 159 -5.02 5.44 9.62
CA GLY A 159 -4.98 5.93 11.00
C GLY A 159 -4.80 7.45 11.12
N LEU A 160 -3.99 8.05 10.23
CA LEU A 160 -3.86 9.50 10.12
C LEU A 160 -5.12 10.18 9.56
N GLY A 161 -5.86 9.50 8.68
CA GLY A 161 -7.11 10.01 8.10
C GLY A 161 -8.28 10.06 9.08
N LEU A 162 -8.30 9.16 10.08
CA LEU A 162 -9.38 9.10 11.06
C LEU A 162 -9.67 10.44 11.79
N PRO A 163 -8.68 11.14 12.39
CA PRO A 163 -8.93 12.42 13.08
C PRO A 163 -9.28 13.58 12.14
N LEU A 164 -9.05 13.44 10.83
CA LEU A 164 -9.33 14.51 9.87
C LEU A 164 -10.81 14.58 9.53
N LYS A 165 -11.28 15.76 9.11
CA LYS A 165 -12.66 15.92 8.61
C LYS A 165 -12.87 15.09 7.33
N ASP A 166 -11.94 15.21 6.39
CA ASP A 166 -11.89 14.36 5.19
C ASP A 166 -10.93 13.19 5.44
N SER A 167 -11.47 11.98 5.49
CA SER A 167 -10.72 10.73 5.72
C SER A 167 -9.74 10.42 4.59
N TYR A 168 -10.05 10.87 3.37
CA TYR A 168 -9.22 10.67 2.19
C TYR A 168 -8.06 11.65 2.10
N ALA A 169 -8.07 12.75 2.88
CA ALA A 169 -7.02 13.78 2.81
C ALA A 169 -5.62 13.21 3.10
N ALA A 170 -5.49 12.32 4.09
CA ALA A 170 -4.22 11.66 4.40
C ALA A 170 -3.74 10.80 3.22
N LEU A 171 -4.64 10.02 2.62
CA LEU A 171 -4.34 9.19 1.45
C LEU A 171 -3.91 10.04 0.26
N ASN A 172 -4.69 11.07 -0.08
CA ASN A 172 -4.43 11.95 -1.23
C ASN A 172 -3.12 12.75 -1.09
N THR A 173 -2.67 12.99 0.15
CA THR A 173 -1.41 13.68 0.41
C THR A 173 -0.21 12.75 0.37
N ILE A 174 -0.32 11.55 0.97
CA ILE A 174 0.82 10.63 1.13
C ILE A 174 1.09 9.84 -0.15
N THR A 175 0.05 9.39 -0.85
CA THR A 175 0.14 8.56 -2.07
C THR A 175 1.08 9.12 -3.14
N PRO A 176 1.01 10.40 -3.53
CA PRO A 176 1.91 10.95 -4.56
C PRO A 176 3.37 11.09 -4.10
N LEU A 177 3.63 11.14 -2.79
CA LEU A 177 4.98 11.28 -2.25
C LEU A 177 5.75 9.96 -2.27
N ILE A 178 5.07 8.83 -2.03
CA ILE A 178 5.71 7.52 -1.87
C ILE A 178 6.57 7.10 -3.09
N PRO A 179 6.10 7.20 -4.35
CA PRO A 179 6.92 6.82 -5.52
C PRO A 179 8.18 7.67 -5.69
N ILE A 180 8.11 8.95 -5.28
CA ILE A 180 9.23 9.89 -5.35
C ILE A 180 10.26 9.53 -4.29
N THR A 181 9.80 9.33 -3.05
CA THR A 181 10.67 9.06 -1.90
C THR A 181 11.27 7.65 -1.91
N ALA A 182 10.59 6.68 -2.49
CA ALA A 182 11.09 5.31 -2.63
C ALA A 182 12.08 5.15 -3.80
N GLY A 183 12.26 6.18 -4.62
CA GLY A 183 13.25 6.23 -5.67
C GLY A 183 12.88 5.47 -6.96
N VAL A 184 11.58 5.32 -7.25
CA VAL A 184 11.10 4.71 -8.50
C VAL A 184 11.31 5.64 -9.69
N VAL A 185 10.92 6.91 -9.54
CA VAL A 185 11.03 7.92 -10.60
C VAL A 185 12.50 8.34 -10.76
N VAL A 186 13.14 8.71 -9.64
CA VAL A 186 14.56 9.08 -9.59
C VAL A 186 15.26 8.13 -8.62
N PRO A 187 16.25 7.33 -9.06
CA PRO A 187 16.99 6.45 -8.16
C PRO A 187 17.63 7.21 -6.99
N LEU A 188 17.55 6.64 -5.78
CA LEU A 188 18.02 7.27 -4.54
C LEU A 188 19.47 7.75 -4.59
N ARG A 189 20.34 7.08 -5.36
CA ARG A 189 21.74 7.47 -5.57
C ARG A 189 21.95 8.84 -6.21
N PHE A 190 20.91 9.42 -6.82
CA PHE A 190 20.98 10.75 -7.43
C PHE A 190 20.49 11.85 -6.47
N TYR A 191 19.99 11.49 -5.29
CA TYR A 191 19.63 12.48 -4.26
C TYR A 191 20.86 12.96 -3.51
N PRO A 192 20.85 14.19 -2.98
CA PRO A 192 21.91 14.70 -2.13
C PRO A 192 22.19 13.79 -0.92
N ASP A 193 23.47 13.63 -0.57
CA ASP A 193 23.92 12.71 0.49
C ASP A 193 23.27 12.96 1.86
N TRP A 194 22.88 14.22 2.14
CA TRP A 194 22.23 14.60 3.40
C TRP A 194 20.75 14.16 3.47
N ILE A 195 20.07 13.97 2.34
CA ILE A 195 18.68 13.46 2.26
C ILE A 195 18.66 11.93 2.22
N HIS A 196 19.67 11.33 1.59
CA HIS A 196 19.77 9.89 1.38
C HIS A 196 19.50 9.02 2.64
N PRO A 197 20.06 9.30 3.84
CA PRO A 197 19.78 8.50 5.02
C PRO A 197 18.32 8.59 5.47
N LEU A 198 17.65 9.73 5.26
CA LEU A 198 16.24 9.89 5.59
C LEU A 198 15.35 9.05 4.65
N LEU A 199 15.62 9.07 3.35
CA LEU A 199 14.86 8.31 2.36
C LEU A 199 15.00 6.79 2.57
N ASN A 200 16.15 6.33 3.08
CA ASN A 200 16.39 4.92 3.39
C ASN A 200 15.60 4.37 4.59
N VAL A 201 14.95 5.24 5.35
CA VAL A 201 14.06 4.87 6.47
C VAL A 201 12.59 4.99 6.07
N LEU A 202 12.30 5.43 4.85
CA LEU A 202 10.93 5.49 4.34
C LEU A 202 10.47 4.12 3.81
N PRO A 203 9.15 3.82 3.87
CA PRO A 203 8.61 2.59 3.33
C PRO A 203 8.95 2.40 1.85
N LEU A 204 9.13 1.15 1.42
CA LEU A 204 9.42 0.72 0.04
C LEU A 204 10.79 1.06 -0.52
N SER A 205 11.55 1.98 0.10
CA SER A 205 12.91 2.33 -0.35
C SER A 205 13.81 1.10 -0.42
N THR A 206 13.68 0.17 0.53
CA THR A 206 14.54 -1.01 0.62
C THR A 206 14.16 -2.08 -0.41
N SER A 207 12.86 -2.20 -0.72
CA SER A 207 12.36 -3.09 -1.76
C SER A 207 12.76 -2.62 -3.16
N VAL A 208 12.72 -1.31 -3.43
CA VAL A 208 13.16 -0.74 -4.70
C VAL A 208 14.67 -0.88 -4.88
N GLU A 209 15.45 -0.70 -3.82
CA GLU A 209 16.90 -0.90 -3.85
C GLU A 209 17.29 -2.37 -4.09
N ALA A 210 16.53 -3.32 -3.53
CA ALA A 210 16.74 -4.76 -3.72
C ALA A 210 16.54 -5.24 -5.17
N ILE A 211 15.91 -4.44 -6.02
CA ILE A 211 15.84 -4.71 -7.47
C ILE A 211 17.22 -4.52 -8.13
N GLN A 212 18.13 -3.77 -7.51
CA GLN A 212 19.48 -3.56 -8.05
C GLN A 212 20.49 -4.48 -7.37
N ASN A 213 20.28 -4.82 -6.09
CA ASN A 213 21.20 -5.62 -5.31
C ASN A 213 20.81 -7.10 -5.24
N THR A 214 21.78 -7.99 -5.00
CA THR A 214 21.55 -9.43 -4.79
C THR A 214 21.19 -9.73 -3.33
N ASN A 215 20.41 -8.85 -2.71
CA ASN A 215 19.96 -9.03 -1.33
C ASN A 215 18.92 -10.14 -1.29
N SER A 216 18.99 -10.97 -0.24
CA SER A 216 17.97 -12.01 -0.07
C SER A 216 16.61 -11.39 0.24
N TRP A 217 15.57 -11.85 -0.45
CA TRP A 217 14.21 -11.31 -0.35
C TRP A 217 13.66 -11.26 1.10
N TYR A 218 14.05 -12.22 1.95
CA TYR A 218 13.60 -12.28 3.35
C TYR A 218 14.20 -11.15 4.19
N ILE A 219 15.43 -10.72 3.91
CA ILE A 219 16.08 -9.59 4.61
C ILE A 219 15.35 -8.30 4.27
N VAL A 220 15.01 -8.15 2.98
CA VAL A 220 14.24 -7.01 2.48
C VAL A 220 12.87 -6.96 3.14
N LEU A 221 12.15 -8.10 3.17
CA LEU A 221 10.88 -8.23 3.86
C LEU A 221 10.96 -7.84 5.33
N LEU A 222 11.95 -8.36 6.08
CA LEU A 222 12.13 -8.03 7.49
C LEU A 222 12.36 -6.54 7.70
N ARG A 223 13.19 -5.92 6.85
CA ARG A 223 13.50 -4.49 6.95
C ARG A 223 12.27 -3.63 6.65
N GLU A 224 11.50 -3.96 5.61
CA GLU A 224 10.23 -3.27 5.31
C GLU A 224 9.22 -3.44 6.43
N VAL A 225 9.13 -4.62 7.03
CA VAL A 225 8.25 -4.86 8.18
C VAL A 225 8.68 -4.02 9.37
N CYS A 226 9.98 -3.93 9.67
CA CYS A 226 10.48 -3.09 10.77
C CYS A 226 10.15 -1.60 10.55
N ILE A 227 10.40 -1.08 9.36
CA ILE A 227 10.07 0.31 9.00
C ILE A 227 8.55 0.50 9.07
N GLY A 228 7.79 -0.36 8.42
CA GLY A 228 6.34 -0.29 8.36
C GLY A 228 5.69 -0.39 9.74
N VAL A 229 6.21 -1.19 10.67
CA VAL A 229 5.71 -1.27 12.05
C VAL A 229 5.89 0.06 12.79
N ALA A 230 7.01 0.76 12.58
CA ALA A 230 7.22 2.08 13.17
C ALA A 230 6.18 3.09 12.66
N PHE A 231 5.95 3.13 11.34
CA PHE A 231 4.93 3.98 10.73
C PHE A 231 3.49 3.59 11.14
N ALA A 232 3.17 2.30 11.12
CA ALA A 232 1.89 1.80 11.58
C ALA A 232 1.65 2.16 13.06
N GLY A 233 2.68 2.16 13.90
CA GLY A 233 2.63 2.64 15.27
C GLY A 233 2.14 4.09 15.36
N VAL A 234 2.64 4.99 14.51
CA VAL A 234 2.18 6.38 14.42
C VAL A 234 0.70 6.45 14.00
N GLY A 235 0.28 5.66 13.00
CA GLY A 235 -1.12 5.59 12.58
C GLY A 235 -2.06 5.07 13.67
N ILE A 236 -1.62 4.09 14.44
CA ILE A 236 -2.36 3.56 15.59
C ILE A 236 -2.48 4.65 16.66
N LEU A 237 -1.41 5.38 16.98
CA LEU A 237 -1.46 6.48 17.95
C LEU A 237 -2.40 7.60 17.50
N ALA A 238 -2.40 7.96 16.22
CA ALA A 238 -3.34 8.91 15.64
C ALA A 238 -4.79 8.43 15.75
N SER A 239 -5.04 7.15 15.44
CA SER A 239 -6.34 6.50 15.65
C SER A 239 -6.79 6.60 17.11
N ARG A 240 -5.89 6.35 18.06
CA ARG A 240 -6.19 6.46 19.51
C ARG A 240 -6.55 7.89 19.91
N TYR A 241 -5.79 8.86 19.40
CA TYR A 241 -6.07 10.27 19.64
C TYR A 241 -7.45 10.68 19.13
N ALA A 242 -7.85 10.20 17.94
CA ALA A 242 -9.19 10.43 17.40
C ALA A 242 -10.28 9.88 18.32
N THR A 243 -10.15 8.63 18.79
CA THR A 243 -11.12 7.99 19.69
C THR A 243 -11.25 8.72 21.02
N ILE A 244 -10.14 9.18 21.61
CA ILE A 244 -10.16 9.93 22.88
C ILE A 244 -10.84 11.29 22.66
N SER A 245 -10.56 11.96 21.55
CA SER A 245 -11.11 13.28 21.22
C SER A 245 -12.60 13.23 20.90
N LEU A 246 -13.09 12.12 20.32
CA LEU A 246 -14.53 11.84 20.16
C LEU A 246 -15.23 11.66 21.52
N ARG A 247 -14.65 10.84 22.41
CA ARG A 247 -15.22 10.61 23.75
C ARG A 247 -15.29 11.87 24.61
N LYS A 248 -14.37 12.82 24.39
CA LYS A 248 -14.35 14.12 25.06
C LYS A 248 -15.29 15.16 24.44
N GLY A 249 -15.99 14.84 23.34
CA GLY A 249 -16.86 15.77 22.62
C GLY A 249 -16.12 16.89 21.88
N THR A 250 -14.79 16.81 21.79
CA THR A 250 -13.94 17.80 21.11
C THR A 250 -13.91 17.63 19.59
N LEU A 251 -14.12 16.40 19.10
CA LEU A 251 -14.47 16.13 17.71
C LEU A 251 -15.99 16.01 17.62
N ARG A 252 -16.63 16.82 16.75
CA ARG A 252 -18.03 16.59 16.35
C ARG A 252 -18.14 15.25 15.63
N GLU A 253 -19.32 14.63 15.69
CA GLU A 253 -19.63 13.36 15.03
C GLU A 253 -18.97 13.28 13.64
N MET A 254 -18.29 12.17 13.36
CA MET A 254 -17.65 11.92 12.07
C MET A 254 -18.76 11.65 11.05
N ASN A 255 -19.36 12.72 10.53
CA ASN A 255 -20.28 12.73 9.39
C ASN A 255 -19.57 13.29 8.16
#